data_AF-A0AAW2J8S9-F1
#
_entry.id   AF-A0AAW2J8S9-F1
#
_cell.length_a   1.000
_cell.length_b   1.000
_cell.length_c   1.000
_cell.angle_alpha   90.00
_cell.angle_beta   90.00
_cell.angle_gamma   90.00
#
_symmetry.space_group_name_H-M   'P 1'
#
loop_
_entity.id
_entity.type
_entity.pdbx_description
1 polymer ?
#
loop_
_entity_poly.entity_id
_entity_poly.type
_entity_poly.pdbx_seq_one_letter_code
_entity_poly.pdbx_strand_id
1 'polypeptide(L)'
;MTKKPFVGQSAIANCLLDLVHTDVCGPLSTPARGGFSYFITFTDDHSRYGYVYLMRYKFETFGRFKEYRLEVENQTSRKIKALRSDRGGEY
;
A
#
# COMPACT_ATOMS: atom_id res chain seq x y z
N MET A 1 -19.99 16.45 1.27
CA MET A 1 -18.83 17.19 1.82
C MET A 1 -17.59 16.82 1.02
N THR A 2 -17.10 17.70 0.16
CA THR A 2 -15.87 17.45 -0.62
C THR A 2 -14.70 17.97 0.19
N LYS A 3 -13.77 17.08 0.60
CA LYS A 3 -12.51 17.53 1.22
C LYS A 3 -11.78 18.43 0.22
N LYS A 4 -11.31 19.59 0.68
CA LYS A 4 -10.47 20.47 -0.15
C LYS A 4 -9.26 19.66 -0.67
N PRO A 5 -8.88 19.82 -1.95
CA PRO A 5 -7.68 19.17 -2.47
C PRO A 5 -6.48 19.55 -1.62
N PHE A 6 -5.57 18.61 -1.41
CA PHE A 6 -4.36 18.85 -0.62
C PHE A 6 -3.55 19.96 -1.29
N VAL A 7 -3.38 21.10 -0.61
CA VAL A 7 -2.72 22.30 -1.16
C VAL A 7 -1.20 22.28 -0.94
N GLY A 8 -0.67 21.23 -0.30
CA GLY A 8 0.78 21.05 -0.15
C GLY A 8 1.36 20.35 -1.37
N GLN A 9 2.45 20.89 -1.93
CA GLN A 9 3.39 20.07 -2.71
C GLN A 9 3.69 18.82 -1.87
N SER A 10 3.24 17.64 -2.29
CA SER A 10 3.68 16.41 -1.65
C SER A 10 5.16 16.30 -1.98
N ALA A 11 6.02 16.54 -0.99
CA ALA A 11 7.46 16.33 -1.15
C ALA A 11 7.66 14.90 -1.69
N ILE A 12 8.31 14.79 -2.84
CA ILE A 12 8.68 13.51 -3.41
C ILE A 12 9.75 12.91 -2.50
N ALA A 13 9.65 11.62 -2.22
CA ALA A 13 10.69 10.88 -1.51
C ALA A 13 12.04 10.99 -2.23
N ASN A 14 13.12 11.24 -1.49
CA ASN A 14 14.46 11.40 -2.06
C ASN A 14 15.18 10.06 -2.24
N CYS A 15 14.74 9.01 -1.55
CA CYS A 15 15.32 7.67 -1.61
C CYS A 15 14.24 6.60 -1.60
N LEU A 16 14.61 5.41 -2.09
CA LEU A 16 13.80 4.20 -1.97
C LEU A 16 13.38 3.96 -0.51
N LEU A 17 12.10 3.61 -0.35
CA LEU A 17 11.44 3.28 0.92
C LEU A 17 11.35 4.44 1.93
N ASP A 18 11.65 5.68 1.53
CA ASP A 18 11.42 6.85 2.38
C ASP A 18 9.91 7.07 2.64
N LEU A 19 9.08 6.84 1.62
CA LEU A 19 7.63 6.93 1.71
C LEU A 19 6.99 5.85 0.82
N VAL A 20 6.17 5.01 1.43
CA VAL A 20 5.33 4.04 0.73
C VAL A 20 3.88 4.44 0.90
N HIS A 21 3.17 4.56 -0.23
CA HIS A 21 1.72 4.74 -0.23
C HIS A 21 1.04 3.39 -0.29
N THR A 22 -0.02 3.23 0.49
CA THR A 22 -0.80 1.99 0.51
C THR A 22 -2.29 2.29 0.44
N ASP A 23 -3.00 1.43 -0.28
CA ASP A 23 -4.45 1.49 -0.45
C ASP A 23 -5.00 0.08 -0.56
N VAL A 24 -6.10 -0.19 0.16
CA VAL A 24 -6.86 -1.44 0.02
C VAL A 24 -8.12 -1.15 -0.76
N CYS A 25 -8.36 -1.98 -1.77
CA CYS A 25 -9.55 -1.93 -2.58
C CYS A 25 -10.40 -3.17 -2.37
N GLY A 26 -11.71 -2.97 -2.18
CA GLY A 26 -12.70 -4.04 -2.15
C GLY A 26 -13.87 -3.77 -1.19
N PRO A 27 -14.87 -4.67 -1.17
CA PRO A 27 -14.95 -5.89 -1.97
C PRO A 27 -15.21 -5.60 -3.46
N LEU A 28 -14.51 -6.31 -4.34
CA LEU A 28 -14.76 -6.32 -5.79
C LEU A 28 -16.11 -6.97 -6.07
N SER A 29 -16.86 -6.40 -7.03
CA SER A 29 -18.17 -6.93 -7.44
C SER A 29 -18.09 -8.34 -8.01
N THR A 30 -17.03 -8.61 -8.77
CA THR A 30 -16.70 -9.94 -9.29
C THR A 30 -15.40 -10.40 -8.67
N PRO A 31 -15.40 -11.51 -7.89
CA PRO A 31 -14.17 -12.05 -7.31
C PRO A 31 -13.16 -12.44 -8.40
N ALA A 32 -11.88 -12.19 -8.13
CA ALA A 32 -10.80 -12.69 -8.96
C ALA A 32 -10.69 -14.22 -8.86
N ARG A 33 -9.95 -14.83 -9.80
CA ARG A 33 -9.69 -16.27 -9.83
C ARG A 33 -9.10 -16.72 -8.49
N GLY A 34 -9.73 -17.71 -7.85
CA GLY A 34 -9.34 -18.18 -6.52
C GLY A 34 -10.14 -17.57 -5.36
N GLY A 35 -11.18 -16.78 -5.66
CA GLY A 35 -12.13 -16.25 -4.68
C GLY A 35 -11.64 -15.02 -3.92
N PHE A 36 -10.71 -14.26 -4.51
CA PHE A 36 -10.19 -13.04 -3.91
C PHE A 36 -11.12 -11.85 -4.24
N SER A 37 -11.59 -11.17 -3.22
CA SER A 37 -12.51 -10.02 -3.37
C SER A 37 -11.87 -8.71 -2.92
N TYR A 38 -10.66 -8.72 -2.39
CA TYR A 38 -9.92 -7.53 -1.99
C TYR A 38 -8.53 -7.56 -2.62
N PHE A 39 -7.88 -6.41 -2.73
CA PHE A 39 -6.44 -6.35 -2.95
C PHE A 39 -5.85 -5.15 -2.23
N ILE A 40 -4.58 -5.24 -1.89
CA ILE A 40 -3.80 -4.14 -1.33
C ILE A 40 -2.68 -3.77 -2.29
N THR A 41 -2.44 -2.47 -2.42
CA THR A 41 -1.33 -1.89 -3.16
C THR A 41 -0.29 -1.31 -2.20
N PHE A 42 0.98 -1.40 -2.61
CA PHE A 42 2.08 -0.67 -2.00
C PHE A 42 2.89 -0.02 -3.10
N THR A 43 2.97 1.31 -3.11
CA THR A 43 3.69 2.07 -4.12
C THR A 43 4.78 2.89 -3.46
N ASP A 44 6.03 2.63 -3.83
CA ASP A 44 7.17 3.44 -3.39
C ASP A 44 7.14 4.82 -4.07
N ASP A 45 7.21 5.89 -3.28
CA ASP A 45 7.07 7.24 -3.80
C ASP A 45 8.28 7.68 -4.63
N HIS A 46 9.48 7.17 -4.36
CA HIS A 46 10.69 7.56 -5.09
C HIS A 46 10.77 6.88 -6.46
N SER A 47 10.70 5.55 -6.50
CA SER A 47 10.84 4.74 -7.72
C SER A 47 9.56 4.59 -8.53
N ARG A 48 8.40 4.86 -7.91
CA ARG A 48 7.07 4.55 -8.46
C ARG A 48 6.83 3.05 -8.68
N TYR A 49 7.68 2.18 -8.12
CA TYR A 49 7.47 0.74 -8.17
C TYR A 49 6.28 0.34 -7.28
N GLY A 50 5.39 -0.49 -7.82
CA GLY A 50 4.15 -0.89 -7.17
C GLY A 50 4.07 -2.41 -6.96
N TYR A 51 3.59 -2.81 -5.78
CA TYR A 51 3.24 -4.18 -5.43
C TYR A 51 1.72 -4.31 -5.31
N VAL A 52 1.19 -5.48 -5.68
CA VAL A 52 -0.22 -5.82 -5.54
C VAL A 52 -0.36 -7.20 -4.90
N TYR A 53 -1.11 -7.29 -3.81
CA TYR A 53 -1.42 -8.55 -3.13
C TYR A 53 -2.94 -8.78 -3.12
N LEU A 54 -3.39 -9.92 -3.67
CA LEU A 54 -4.81 -10.31 -3.67
C LEU A 54 -5.21 -10.93 -2.33
N MET A 55 -6.35 -10.52 -1.76
CA MET A 55 -6.85 -10.94 -0.46
C MET A 55 -8.30 -11.42 -0.54
N ARG A 56 -8.67 -12.42 0.28
CA ARG A 56 -10.07 -12.90 0.37
C ARG A 56 -10.86 -12.05 1.35
N TYR A 57 -10.21 -11.63 2.43
CA TYR A 57 -10.80 -10.83 3.48
C TYR A 57 -9.97 -9.59 3.79
N LYS A 58 -10.67 -8.51 4.18
CA LYS A 58 -10.03 -7.24 4.54
C LYS A 58 -9.05 -7.34 5.71
N PHE A 59 -9.26 -8.27 6.65
CA PHE A 59 -8.37 -8.46 7.80
C PHE A 59 -6.98 -9.02 7.43
N GLU A 60 -6.79 -9.53 6.22
CA GLU A 60 -5.49 -10.01 5.73
C GLU A 60 -4.48 -8.87 5.48
N THR A 61 -4.96 -7.61 5.44
CA THR A 61 -4.18 -6.39 5.13
C THR A 61 -2.87 -6.31 5.91
N PHE A 62 -2.93 -6.44 7.24
CA PHE A 62 -1.73 -6.36 8.08
C PHE A 62 -0.75 -7.51 7.85
N GLY A 63 -1.26 -8.70 7.50
CA GLY A 63 -0.44 -9.85 7.12
C GLY A 63 0.36 -9.56 5.84
N ARG A 64 -0.32 -9.06 4.81
CA ARG A 64 0.33 -8.70 3.53
C ARG A 64 1.33 -7.56 3.68
N PHE A 65 1.07 -6.61 4.57
CA PHE A 65 2.06 -5.57 4.89
C PHE A 65 3.35 -6.13 5.48
N LYS A 66 3.28 -7.12 6.37
CA LYS A 66 4.48 -7.76 6.92
C LYS A 66 5.29 -8.49 5.86
N GLU A 67 4.62 -9.21 4.97
CA GLU A 67 5.24 -9.90 3.84
C GLU A 67 5.94 -8.89 2.92
N TYR A 68 5.21 -7.85 2.49
CA TYR A 68 5.75 -6.75 1.69
C TYR A 68 6.98 -6.12 2.33
N ARG A 69 6.88 -5.74 3.60
CA ARG A 69 8.00 -5.10 4.33
C ARG A 69 9.23 -6.00 4.34
N LEU A 70 9.08 -7.28 4.70
CA LEU A 70 10.21 -8.20 4.75
C LEU A 70 10.86 -8.33 3.36
N GLU A 71 10.04 -8.44 2.31
CA GLU A 71 10.51 -8.57 0.94
C GLU A 71 11.32 -7.34 0.48
N VAL A 72 10.75 -6.14 0.58
CA VAL A 72 11.42 -4.92 0.06
C VAL A 72 12.62 -4.51 0.90
N GLU A 73 12.58 -4.72 2.22
CA GLU A 73 13.71 -4.42 3.09
C GLU A 73 14.90 -5.34 2.79
N ASN A 74 14.64 -6.63 2.49
CA ASN A 74 15.67 -7.57 2.08
C ASN A 74 16.23 -7.27 0.68
N GLN A 75 15.37 -6.94 -0.29
CA GLN A 75 15.80 -6.65 -1.67
C GLN A 75 16.64 -5.38 -1.77
N THR A 76 16.33 -4.36 -0.99
CA THR A 76 16.96 -3.03 -1.09
C THR A 76 18.02 -2.77 -0.02
N SER A 77 18.12 -3.64 1.00
CA SER A 77 18.93 -3.42 2.21
C SER A 77 18.62 -2.08 2.91
N ARG A 78 17.37 -1.59 2.77
CA ARG A 78 16.86 -0.34 3.35
C ARG A 78 15.61 -0.63 4.16
N LYS A 79 15.24 0.27 5.07
CA LYS A 79 14.01 0.15 5.86
C LYS A 79 12.94 1.10 5.38
N ILE A 80 11.68 0.69 5.49
CA ILE A 80 10.54 1.59 5.25
C ILE A 80 10.53 2.66 6.35
N LYS A 81 10.63 3.94 5.97
CA LYS A 81 10.65 5.05 6.93
C LYS A 81 9.25 5.54 7.28
N ALA A 82 8.36 5.63 6.29
CA ALA A 82 6.99 6.08 6.47
C ALA A 82 6.03 5.31 5.58
N LEU A 83 4.88 4.96 6.14
CA LEU A 83 3.74 4.40 5.43
C LEU A 83 2.61 5.45 5.43
N ARG A 84 2.04 5.74 4.26
CA ARG A 84 0.88 6.62 4.11
C ARG A 84 -0.31 5.80 3.60
N SER A 85 -1.32 5.67 4.46
CA SER A 85 -2.64 5.15 4.10
C SER A 85 -3.69 6.27 4.07
N ASP A 86 -4.84 5.97 3.48
CA ASP A 86 -6.02 6.86 3.47
C ASP A 86 -6.72 6.96 4.85
N ARG A 87 -6.23 6.23 5.86
CA ARG A 87 -6.77 6.09 7.22
C ARG A 87 -8.13 5.38 7.28
N GLY A 88 -8.42 4.44 6.37
CA GLY A 88 -9.63 3.62 6.35
C GLY A 88 -9.82 2.61 7.50
N GLY A 89 -9.01 2.65 8.56
CA GLY A 89 -9.10 1.76 9.74
C GLY A 89 -8.66 0.32 9.50
N GLU A 90 -7.88 0.08 8.44
CA GLU A 90 -7.48 -1.24 7.95
C GLU A 90 -6.19 -1.76 8.59
N TYR A 91 -5.51 -0.88 9.32
CA TYR A 91 -4.22 -1.05 9.98
C TYR A 91 -4.36 -0.83 11.48
#